data_AF-A0A660NWT1-F1
#
_entry.id   AF-A0A660NWT1-F1
#
_cell.length_a   1.000
_cell.length_b   1.000
_cell.length_c   1.000
_cell.angle_alpha   90.00
_cell.angle_beta   90.00
_cell.angle_gamma   90.00
#
_symmetry.space_group_name_H-M   'P 1'
#
loop_
_entity.id
_entity.type
_entity.pdbx_description
1 polymer ?
#
loop_
_entity_poly.entity_id
_entity_poly.type
_entity_poly.pdbx_seq_one_letter_code
_entity_poly.pdbx_strand_id
1 'polypeptide(L)'
;MEVKDIFELRKQGKIEEAYNAIRPMYAAHKGHYTTIAMFWIGVDVMRLRYKQRRLEEAYKLFQSLLRLYPTMDDSSLSGQATLLRAAMFVFDHDTNFSILNFVLEWDIITKLTDDDWLMSESNGHPVQSLGMRIVGRVFKEVEGKPTVEMALKAAPILAEALKHSPYNLNNQRYKAMVYSIMGKRNKAINIYRHLLRTRHKSVLYKELSVLVVEQPLKIALLTRAIATQRDEKFRQRMRFQLANMLFNTHKPYAKYEIEKCISARKAAKYAITWEMQNLSNCLKEVSTASEIDHRAFYQAQAAIVEKYVKAIDIL
;
A
#
# COMPACT_ATOMS: atom_id res chain seq x y z
N MET A 1 -20.65 -40.16 2.64
CA MET A 1 -20.38 -38.84 2.04
C MET A 1 -18.99 -38.90 1.44
N GLU A 2 -18.91 -38.70 0.14
CA GLU A 2 -17.67 -38.72 -0.63
C GLU A 2 -17.11 -37.31 -0.81
N VAL A 3 -15.86 -37.20 -1.30
CA VAL A 3 -15.23 -35.89 -1.56
C VAL A 3 -16.05 -35.05 -2.56
N LYS A 4 -16.74 -35.69 -3.49
CA LYS A 4 -17.63 -35.01 -4.46
C LYS A 4 -18.77 -34.26 -3.77
N ASP A 5 -19.47 -34.93 -2.85
CA ASP A 5 -20.58 -34.34 -2.07
C ASP A 5 -20.11 -33.10 -1.29
N ILE A 6 -18.88 -33.16 -0.76
CA ILE A 6 -18.27 -32.05 -0.02
C ILE A 6 -18.03 -30.84 -0.93
N PHE A 7 -17.58 -31.05 -2.16
CA PHE A 7 -17.46 -29.96 -3.14
C PHE A 7 -18.81 -29.38 -3.53
N GLU A 8 -19.88 -30.18 -3.54
CA GLU A 8 -21.24 -29.67 -3.75
C GLU A 8 -21.70 -28.78 -2.59
N LEU A 9 -21.47 -29.18 -1.34
CA LEU A 9 -21.71 -28.34 -0.17
C LEU A 9 -20.96 -27.01 -0.27
N ARG A 10 -19.68 -27.06 -0.66
CA ARG A 10 -18.86 -25.86 -0.89
C ARG A 10 -19.46 -24.95 -1.97
N LYS A 11 -19.89 -25.51 -3.10
CA LYS A 11 -20.54 -24.76 -4.21
C LYS A 11 -21.86 -24.12 -3.78
N GLN A 12 -22.61 -24.76 -2.88
CA GLN A 12 -23.84 -24.22 -2.28
C GLN A 12 -23.57 -23.15 -1.21
N GLY A 13 -22.32 -22.84 -0.90
CA GLY A 13 -21.95 -21.86 0.14
C GLY A 13 -22.03 -22.40 1.57
N LYS A 14 -22.26 -23.70 1.75
CA LYS A 14 -22.31 -24.37 3.07
C LYS A 14 -20.90 -24.69 3.57
N ILE A 15 -20.10 -23.64 3.75
CA ILE A 15 -18.64 -23.73 4.00
C ILE A 15 -18.33 -24.47 5.31
N GLU A 16 -19.09 -24.23 6.37
CA GLU A 16 -18.89 -24.89 7.68
C GLU A 16 -19.21 -26.39 7.62
N GLU A 17 -20.31 -26.76 6.96
CA GLU A 17 -20.70 -28.16 6.78
C GLU A 17 -19.66 -28.90 5.95
N ALA A 18 -19.21 -28.31 4.84
CA ALA A 18 -18.13 -28.86 4.01
C ALA A 18 -16.83 -29.04 4.81
N TYR A 19 -16.51 -28.10 5.70
CA TYR A 19 -15.30 -28.18 6.52
C TYR A 19 -15.40 -29.27 7.60
N ASN A 20 -16.53 -29.36 8.28
CA ASN A 20 -16.76 -30.40 9.29
C ASN A 20 -16.80 -31.80 8.66
N ALA A 21 -17.23 -31.91 7.41
CA ALA A 21 -17.22 -33.14 6.62
C ALA A 21 -15.79 -33.58 6.22
N ILE A 22 -14.97 -32.67 5.68
CA ILE A 22 -13.65 -33.04 5.13
C ILE A 22 -12.59 -33.31 6.20
N ARG A 23 -12.67 -32.64 7.35
CA ARG A 23 -11.68 -32.79 8.44
C ARG A 23 -11.46 -34.24 8.90
N PRO A 24 -12.49 -35.01 9.29
CA PRO A 24 -12.29 -36.41 9.70
C PRO A 24 -11.84 -37.30 8.55
N MET A 25 -12.31 -37.05 7.32
CA MET A 25 -11.90 -37.81 6.13
C MET A 25 -10.41 -37.62 5.84
N TYR A 26 -9.92 -36.38 5.87
CA TYR A 26 -8.51 -36.06 5.69
C TYR A 26 -7.64 -36.62 6.82
N ALA A 27 -8.14 -36.61 8.06
CA ALA A 27 -7.43 -37.19 9.20
C ALA A 27 -7.27 -38.72 9.08
N ALA A 28 -8.29 -39.41 8.56
CA ALA A 28 -8.27 -40.85 8.34
C ALA A 28 -7.45 -41.25 7.10
N HIS A 29 -7.53 -40.47 6.01
CA HIS A 29 -6.85 -40.75 4.76
C HIS A 29 -6.31 -39.47 4.12
N LYS A 30 -4.98 -39.37 4.02
CA LYS A 30 -4.26 -38.25 3.39
C LYS A 30 -4.01 -38.51 1.90
N GLY A 31 -5.06 -38.84 1.16
CA GLY A 31 -5.02 -39.07 -0.28
C GLY A 31 -5.06 -37.77 -1.10
N HIS A 32 -4.79 -37.89 -2.41
CA HIS A 32 -4.76 -36.76 -3.35
C HIS A 32 -6.04 -35.90 -3.29
N TYR A 33 -7.22 -36.50 -3.45
CA TYR A 33 -8.49 -35.76 -3.47
C TYR A 33 -8.87 -35.17 -2.11
N THR A 34 -8.58 -35.86 -1.01
CA THR A 34 -8.84 -35.38 0.34
C THR A 34 -7.95 -34.20 0.70
N THR A 35 -6.69 -34.18 0.24
CA THR A 35 -5.77 -33.05 0.43
C THR A 35 -6.25 -31.82 -0.34
N ILE A 36 -6.61 -32.00 -1.61
CA ILE A 36 -7.14 -30.92 -2.45
C ILE A 36 -8.43 -30.33 -1.84
N ALA A 37 -9.37 -31.17 -1.43
CA ALA A 37 -10.61 -30.72 -0.80
C ALA A 37 -10.33 -29.97 0.52
N MET A 38 -9.45 -30.51 1.37
CA MET A 38 -9.08 -29.88 2.64
C MET A 38 -8.45 -28.51 2.42
N PHE A 39 -7.62 -28.34 1.39
CA PHE A 39 -7.00 -27.07 1.05
C PHE A 39 -8.03 -26.02 0.62
N TRP A 40 -8.85 -26.33 -0.39
CA TRP A 40 -9.80 -25.36 -0.93
C TRP A 40 -10.86 -24.94 0.09
N ILE A 41 -11.39 -25.89 0.86
CA ILE A 41 -12.38 -25.61 1.90
C ILE A 41 -11.71 -24.87 3.07
N GLY A 42 -10.49 -25.25 3.45
CA GLY A 42 -9.73 -24.56 4.49
C GLY A 42 -9.52 -23.08 4.16
N VAL A 43 -9.22 -22.73 2.90
CA VAL A 43 -9.13 -21.33 2.44
C VAL A 43 -10.46 -20.59 2.61
N ASP A 44 -11.58 -21.22 2.28
CA ASP A 44 -12.89 -20.58 2.40
C ASP A 44 -13.28 -20.36 3.85
N VAL A 45 -13.02 -21.33 4.73
CA VAL A 45 -13.26 -21.21 6.18
C VAL A 45 -12.36 -20.13 6.78
N MET A 46 -11.09 -20.07 6.38
CA MET A 46 -10.16 -19.01 6.80
C MET A 46 -10.74 -17.63 6.48
N ARG A 47 -11.22 -17.42 5.24
CA ARG A 47 -11.86 -16.16 4.84
C ARG A 47 -13.15 -15.89 5.61
N LEU A 48 -13.96 -16.91 5.87
CA LEU A 48 -15.18 -16.81 6.67
C LEU A 48 -14.88 -16.36 8.10
N ARG A 49 -13.86 -16.93 8.74
CA ARG A 49 -13.42 -16.55 10.10
C ARG A 49 -12.99 -15.09 10.18
N TYR A 50 -12.25 -14.59 9.19
CA TYR A 50 -11.91 -13.17 9.11
C TYR A 50 -13.15 -12.28 8.98
N LYS A 51 -14.13 -12.63 8.14
CA LYS A 51 -15.42 -11.90 8.04
C LYS A 51 -16.17 -11.87 9.38
N GLN A 52 -16.12 -12.97 10.13
CA GLN A 52 -16.70 -13.11 11.47
C GLN A 52 -15.87 -12.45 12.58
N ARG A 53 -14.78 -11.73 12.24
CA ARG A 53 -13.84 -11.11 13.20
C ARG A 53 -13.13 -12.12 14.13
N ARG A 54 -13.13 -13.41 13.78
CA ARG A 54 -12.41 -14.48 14.51
C ARG A 54 -10.97 -14.61 13.99
N LEU A 55 -10.17 -13.57 14.25
CA LEU A 55 -8.86 -13.39 13.62
C LEU A 55 -7.85 -14.48 13.99
N GLU A 56 -7.81 -14.88 15.27
CA GLU A 56 -6.90 -15.94 15.74
C GLU A 56 -7.18 -17.30 15.11
N GLU A 57 -8.46 -17.68 15.02
CA GLU A 57 -8.87 -18.91 14.33
C GLU A 57 -8.50 -18.86 12.85
N ALA A 58 -8.75 -17.73 12.20
CA ALA A 58 -8.39 -17.54 10.79
C ALA A 58 -6.89 -17.68 10.57
N TYR A 59 -6.07 -17.12 11.46
CA TYR A 59 -4.62 -17.23 11.36
C TYR A 59 -4.13 -18.67 11.60
N LYS A 60 -4.70 -19.40 12.57
CA LYS A 60 -4.42 -20.84 12.78
C LYS A 60 -4.77 -21.70 11.56
N LEU A 61 -5.87 -21.36 10.88
CA LEU A 61 -6.25 -22.00 9.62
C LEU A 61 -5.22 -21.70 8.52
N PHE A 62 -4.79 -20.45 8.38
CA PHE A 62 -3.73 -20.08 7.43
C PHE A 62 -2.43 -20.86 7.68
N GLN A 63 -1.96 -20.95 8.93
CA GLN A 63 -0.79 -21.76 9.29
C GLN A 63 -0.97 -23.24 8.96
N SER A 64 -2.19 -23.77 9.10
CA SER A 64 -2.50 -25.15 8.71
C SER A 64 -2.48 -25.34 7.20
N LEU A 65 -2.93 -24.36 6.42
CA LEU A 65 -2.84 -24.35 4.96
C LEU A 65 -1.38 -24.30 4.49
N LEU A 66 -0.52 -23.53 5.16
CA LEU A 66 0.93 -23.50 4.87
C LEU A 66 1.56 -24.89 5.06
N ARG A 67 1.16 -25.64 6.09
CA ARG A 67 1.65 -27.01 6.30
C ARG A 67 1.07 -28.02 5.31
N LEU A 68 -0.16 -27.80 4.86
CA LEU A 68 -0.88 -28.68 3.95
C LEU A 68 -0.37 -28.56 2.50
N TYR A 69 -0.13 -27.33 2.04
CA TYR A 69 0.16 -27.04 0.63
C TYR A 69 1.30 -27.85 0.03
N PRO A 70 2.45 -28.08 0.70
CA PRO A 70 3.54 -28.90 0.15
C PRO A 70 3.15 -30.37 -0.14
N THR A 71 2.06 -30.86 0.43
CA THR A 71 1.54 -32.22 0.21
C THR A 71 0.46 -32.29 -0.87
N MET A 72 0.05 -31.14 -1.41
CA MET A 72 -0.97 -31.04 -2.44
C MET A 72 -0.29 -31.06 -3.81
N ASP A 73 -0.84 -31.86 -4.73
CA ASP A 73 -0.49 -31.75 -6.14
C ASP A 73 -1.11 -30.46 -6.72
N ASP A 74 -0.25 -29.56 -7.18
CA ASP A 74 -0.61 -28.26 -7.74
C ASP A 74 0.09 -28.02 -9.07
N SER A 75 0.00 -28.99 -9.97
CA SER A 75 0.52 -28.89 -11.36
C SER A 75 0.07 -27.62 -12.11
N SER A 76 -1.08 -27.04 -11.75
CA SER A 76 -1.62 -25.81 -12.35
C SER A 76 -1.19 -24.51 -11.66
N LEU A 77 -0.45 -24.58 -10.54
CA LEU A 77 -0.09 -23.43 -9.67
C LEU A 77 -1.26 -22.62 -9.11
N SER A 78 -2.49 -23.10 -9.26
CA SER A 78 -3.71 -22.45 -8.75
C SER A 78 -3.74 -22.43 -7.22
N GLY A 79 -3.21 -23.49 -6.59
CA GLY A 79 -3.01 -23.56 -5.15
C GLY A 79 -2.00 -22.51 -4.67
N GLN A 80 -0.86 -22.36 -5.35
CA GLN A 80 0.16 -21.36 -5.06
C GLN A 80 -0.44 -19.95 -5.11
N ALA A 81 -1.10 -19.62 -6.21
CA ALA A 81 -1.74 -18.33 -6.40
C ALA A 81 -2.80 -18.06 -5.33
N THR A 82 -3.52 -19.08 -4.89
CA THR A 82 -4.51 -18.98 -3.81
C THR A 82 -3.86 -18.76 -2.45
N LEU A 83 -2.77 -19.46 -2.16
CA LEU A 83 -2.00 -19.30 -0.93
C LEU A 83 -1.38 -17.90 -0.84
N LEU A 84 -0.89 -17.37 -1.95
CA LEU A 84 -0.38 -15.99 -2.05
C LEU A 84 -1.47 -14.95 -1.78
N ARG A 85 -2.67 -15.16 -2.33
CA ARG A 85 -3.83 -14.30 -2.04
C ARG A 85 -4.23 -14.40 -0.57
N ALA A 86 -4.13 -15.58 0.04
CA ALA A 86 -4.36 -15.76 1.47
C ALA A 86 -3.30 -15.03 2.31
N ALA A 87 -2.01 -15.13 1.99
CA ALA A 87 -0.94 -14.43 2.68
C ALA A 87 -1.11 -12.89 2.61
N MET A 88 -1.44 -12.34 1.44
CA MET A 88 -1.75 -10.91 1.30
C MET A 88 -2.96 -10.50 2.15
N PHE A 89 -3.96 -11.37 2.26
CA PHE A 89 -5.15 -11.12 3.06
C PHE A 89 -4.83 -11.14 4.56
N VAL A 90 -4.01 -12.10 5.02
CA VAL A 90 -3.51 -12.16 6.40
C VAL A 90 -2.71 -10.91 6.73
N PHE A 91 -1.78 -10.50 5.87
CA PHE A 91 -1.01 -9.26 6.03
C PHE A 91 -1.88 -8.01 6.21
N ASP A 92 -3.02 -7.93 5.51
CA ASP A 92 -3.93 -6.79 5.64
C ASP A 92 -4.71 -6.79 6.98
N HIS A 93 -4.69 -7.88 7.76
CA HIS A 93 -5.46 -8.04 9.00
C HIS A 93 -4.64 -8.43 10.25
N ASP A 94 -3.38 -8.82 10.09
CA ASP A 94 -2.46 -9.19 11.18
C ASP A 94 -1.20 -8.33 11.12
N THR A 95 -1.02 -7.50 12.15
CA THR A 95 0.10 -6.56 12.28
C THR A 95 1.46 -7.22 12.54
N ASN A 96 1.46 -8.50 12.94
CA ASN A 96 2.67 -9.28 13.25
C ASN A 96 3.13 -10.12 12.05
N PHE A 97 2.27 -10.36 11.07
CA PHE A 97 2.63 -11.14 9.89
C PHE A 97 3.52 -10.31 8.95
N SER A 98 4.70 -10.84 8.62
CA SER A 98 5.61 -10.23 7.63
C SER A 98 5.42 -10.88 6.27
N ILE A 99 4.87 -10.11 5.32
CA ILE A 99 4.74 -10.58 3.93
C ILE A 99 6.11 -10.63 3.24
N LEU A 100 7.04 -9.74 3.63
CA LEU A 100 8.42 -9.77 3.13
C LEU A 100 9.12 -11.09 3.50
N ASN A 101 9.10 -11.48 4.79
CA ASN A 101 9.72 -12.74 5.20
C ASN A 101 9.02 -13.93 4.55
N PHE A 102 7.69 -13.92 4.50
CA PHE A 102 6.92 -14.96 3.81
C PHE A 102 7.36 -15.15 2.35
N VAL A 103 7.48 -14.05 1.58
CA VAL A 103 7.91 -14.10 0.18
C VAL A 103 9.32 -14.66 0.02
N LEU A 104 10.22 -14.35 0.94
CA LEU A 104 11.62 -14.82 0.89
C LEU A 104 11.74 -16.29 1.31
N GLU A 105 11.14 -16.68 2.43
CA GLU A 105 11.23 -18.05 2.97
C GLU A 105 10.57 -19.07 2.05
N TRP A 106 9.51 -18.67 1.34
CA TRP A 106 8.80 -19.53 0.41
C TRP A 106 9.33 -19.45 -1.03
N ASP A 107 10.36 -18.64 -1.26
CA ASP A 107 10.94 -18.36 -2.57
C ASP A 107 9.87 -18.03 -3.62
N ILE A 108 8.95 -17.14 -3.25
CA ILE A 108 7.75 -16.88 -4.06
C ILE A 108 8.10 -16.28 -5.40
N ILE A 109 9.06 -15.34 -5.44
CA ILE A 109 9.37 -14.57 -6.64
C ILE A 109 9.89 -15.46 -7.77
N THR A 110 10.67 -16.49 -7.47
CA THR A 110 11.21 -17.43 -8.47
C THR A 110 10.15 -18.40 -8.98
N LYS A 111 9.08 -18.62 -8.20
CA LYS A 111 7.98 -19.54 -8.51
C LYS A 111 6.83 -18.89 -9.27
N LEU A 112 6.84 -17.56 -9.45
CA LEU A 112 5.86 -16.88 -10.28
C LEU A 112 6.19 -17.13 -11.75
N THR A 113 5.17 -17.47 -12.54
CA THR A 113 5.31 -17.60 -14.00
C THR A 113 5.19 -16.23 -14.67
N ASP A 114 5.52 -16.13 -15.96
CA ASP A 114 5.34 -14.89 -16.72
C ASP A 114 3.87 -14.42 -16.70
N ASP A 115 2.92 -15.35 -16.73
CA ASP A 115 1.48 -15.06 -16.64
C ASP A 115 1.09 -14.38 -15.32
N ASP A 116 1.76 -14.70 -14.21
CA ASP A 116 1.51 -14.07 -12.91
C ASP A 116 1.89 -12.58 -12.88
N TRP A 117 2.67 -12.12 -13.87
CA TRP A 117 3.07 -10.72 -14.04
C TRP A 117 2.15 -9.94 -14.99
N LEU A 118 1.29 -10.62 -15.75
CA LEU A 118 0.36 -10.01 -16.69
C LEU A 118 -0.90 -9.47 -15.99
N MET A 119 -1.37 -8.30 -16.43
CA MET A 119 -2.66 -7.79 -15.98
C MET A 119 -3.78 -8.68 -16.52
N SER A 120 -4.80 -8.90 -15.70
CA SER A 120 -6.01 -9.60 -16.10
C SER A 120 -7.18 -8.64 -16.13
N GLU A 121 -8.29 -9.03 -16.78
CA GLU A 121 -9.55 -8.30 -16.66
C GLU A 121 -10.52 -9.06 -15.75
N SER A 122 -11.29 -8.31 -14.96
CA SER A 122 -12.39 -8.85 -14.18
C SER A 122 -13.56 -7.88 -14.25
N ASN A 123 -14.71 -8.35 -14.72
CA ASN A 123 -15.91 -7.55 -14.92
C ASN A 123 -15.65 -6.28 -15.76
N GLY A 124 -14.82 -6.37 -16.81
CA GLY A 124 -14.45 -5.24 -17.67
C GLY A 124 -13.51 -4.22 -17.03
N HIS A 125 -12.97 -4.50 -15.85
CA HIS A 125 -11.98 -3.65 -15.18
C HIS A 125 -10.61 -4.31 -15.17
N PRO A 126 -9.52 -3.54 -15.43
CA PRO A 126 -8.17 -4.05 -15.33
C PRO A 126 -7.83 -4.37 -13.88
N VAL A 127 -7.36 -5.59 -13.65
CA VAL A 127 -6.89 -6.10 -12.37
C VAL A 127 -5.38 -6.21 -12.43
N GLN A 128 -4.73 -5.65 -11.41
CA GLN A 128 -3.29 -5.75 -11.25
C GLN A 128 -2.86 -7.23 -11.13
N SER A 129 -1.78 -7.57 -11.81
CA SER A 129 -1.19 -8.91 -11.81
C SER A 129 -0.86 -9.43 -10.40
N LEU A 130 -0.83 -10.75 -10.23
CA LEU A 130 -0.56 -11.36 -8.93
C LEU A 130 0.81 -10.93 -8.39
N GLY A 131 1.85 -11.00 -9.24
CA GLY A 131 3.20 -10.58 -8.89
C GLY A 131 3.24 -9.13 -8.40
N MET A 132 2.59 -8.21 -9.14
CA MET A 132 2.57 -6.79 -8.76
C MET A 132 1.76 -6.51 -7.48
N ARG A 133 0.72 -7.30 -7.19
CA ARG A 133 -0.02 -7.19 -5.93
C ARG A 133 0.84 -7.59 -4.74
N ILE A 134 1.63 -8.67 -4.86
CA ILE A 134 2.55 -9.13 -3.82
C ILE A 134 3.65 -8.10 -3.59
N VAL A 135 4.29 -7.62 -4.67
CA VAL A 135 5.31 -6.55 -4.60
C VAL A 135 4.74 -5.32 -3.89
N GLY A 136 3.50 -4.93 -4.22
CA GLY A 136 2.83 -3.82 -3.55
C GLY A 136 2.61 -4.03 -2.05
N ARG A 137 2.36 -5.26 -1.59
CA ARG A 137 2.24 -5.59 -0.16
C ARG A 137 3.59 -5.61 0.54
N VAL A 138 4.62 -6.17 -0.08
CA VAL A 138 6.00 -6.10 0.42
C VAL A 138 6.41 -4.64 0.65
N PHE A 139 6.20 -3.77 -0.34
CA PHE A 139 6.57 -2.36 -0.19
C PHE A 139 5.66 -1.56 0.73
N LYS A 140 4.41 -1.98 0.95
CA LYS A 140 3.55 -1.44 2.02
C LYS A 140 4.14 -1.77 3.40
N GLU A 141 4.70 -2.96 3.58
CA GLU A 141 5.40 -3.34 4.83
C GLU A 141 6.68 -2.51 5.02
N VAL A 142 7.52 -2.42 3.98
CA VAL A 142 8.77 -1.62 3.99
C VAL A 142 8.49 -0.15 4.29
N GLU A 143 7.45 0.44 3.69
CA GLU A 143 7.05 1.83 3.96
C GLU A 143 6.61 2.03 5.41
N GLY A 144 5.94 1.04 6.01
CA GLY A 144 5.45 1.10 7.39
C GLY A 144 6.55 0.99 8.44
N LYS A 145 7.63 0.26 8.16
CA LYS A 145 8.75 0.00 9.09
C LYS A 145 10.11 0.14 8.36
N PRO A 146 10.47 1.33 7.86
CA PRO A 146 11.63 1.46 6.99
C PRO A 146 12.95 1.22 7.72
N THR A 147 13.66 0.15 7.33
CA THR A 147 15.02 -0.16 7.80
C THR A 147 15.91 -0.55 6.62
N VAL A 148 17.22 -0.33 6.77
CA VAL A 148 18.20 -0.72 5.74
C VAL A 148 18.12 -2.22 5.44
N GLU A 149 17.95 -3.06 6.47
CA GLU A 149 17.77 -4.51 6.32
C GLU A 149 16.56 -4.86 5.46
N MET A 150 15.40 -4.27 5.73
CA MET A 150 14.18 -4.51 4.94
C MET A 150 14.34 -4.04 3.49
N ALA A 151 15.01 -2.90 3.26
CA ALA A 151 15.27 -2.42 1.91
C ALA A 151 16.21 -3.37 1.14
N LEU A 152 17.24 -3.91 1.78
CA LEU A 152 18.15 -4.89 1.19
C LEU A 152 17.41 -6.19 0.84
N LYS A 153 16.57 -6.69 1.75
CA LYS A 153 15.71 -7.87 1.54
C LYS A 153 14.68 -7.66 0.42
N ALA A 154 14.11 -6.46 0.28
CA ALA A 154 13.12 -6.15 -0.74
C ALA A 154 13.72 -5.80 -2.11
N ALA A 155 15.01 -5.48 -2.20
CA ALA A 155 15.65 -5.05 -3.45
C ALA A 155 15.62 -6.13 -4.56
N PRO A 156 15.90 -7.41 -4.31
CA PRO A 156 15.78 -8.47 -5.32
C PRO A 156 14.34 -8.64 -5.83
N ILE A 157 13.35 -8.53 -4.93
CA ILE A 157 11.91 -8.59 -5.27
C ILE A 157 11.54 -7.46 -6.24
N LEU A 158 12.02 -6.24 -5.95
CA LEU A 158 11.80 -5.10 -6.83
C LEU A 158 12.55 -5.22 -8.16
N ALA A 159 13.76 -5.78 -8.15
CA ALA A 159 14.54 -5.99 -9.36
C ALA A 159 13.77 -6.90 -10.33
N GLU A 160 13.15 -7.97 -9.83
CA GLU A 160 12.29 -8.83 -10.64
C GLU A 160 11.08 -8.07 -11.17
N ALA A 161 10.35 -7.35 -10.31
CA ALA A 161 9.20 -6.55 -10.74
C ALA A 161 9.55 -5.50 -11.82
N LEU A 162 10.76 -4.96 -11.80
CA LEU A 162 11.26 -4.00 -12.78
C LEU A 162 11.59 -4.63 -14.13
N LYS A 163 11.91 -5.93 -14.21
CA LYS A 163 12.08 -6.64 -15.48
C LYS A 163 10.74 -6.70 -16.23
N HIS A 164 9.67 -7.01 -15.51
CA HIS A 164 8.32 -7.16 -16.08
C HIS A 164 7.60 -5.84 -16.32
N SER A 165 7.85 -4.80 -15.52
CA SER A 165 7.26 -3.48 -15.74
C SER A 165 8.18 -2.34 -15.29
N PRO A 166 9.20 -2.00 -16.12
CA PRO A 166 10.20 -1.00 -15.76
C PRO A 166 9.59 0.38 -15.56
N TYR A 167 8.59 0.77 -16.34
CA TYR A 167 7.99 2.12 -16.28
C TYR A 167 6.73 2.22 -15.39
N ASN A 168 6.42 1.14 -14.65
CA ASN A 168 5.31 1.16 -13.69
C ASN A 168 5.55 2.23 -12.62
N LEU A 169 4.53 3.06 -12.35
CA LEU A 169 4.66 4.17 -11.40
C LEU A 169 5.08 3.72 -10.01
N ASN A 170 4.47 2.63 -9.51
CA ASN A 170 4.72 2.14 -8.18
C ASN A 170 6.12 1.54 -8.09
N ASN A 171 6.57 0.78 -9.09
CA ASN A 171 7.94 0.25 -9.11
C ASN A 171 8.99 1.37 -9.07
N GLN A 172 8.78 2.46 -9.80
CA GLN A 172 9.68 3.61 -9.74
C GLN A 172 9.65 4.30 -8.36
N ARG A 173 8.47 4.41 -7.74
CA ARG A 173 8.36 4.90 -6.35
C ARG A 173 9.05 3.98 -5.35
N TYR A 174 8.89 2.66 -5.48
CA TYR A 174 9.58 1.67 -4.65
C TYR A 174 11.09 1.73 -4.82
N LYS A 175 11.58 1.95 -6.05
CA LYS A 175 13.01 2.18 -6.31
C LYS A 175 13.52 3.43 -5.60
N ALA A 176 12.78 4.53 -5.65
CA ALA A 176 13.12 5.75 -4.93
C ALA A 176 13.08 5.55 -3.40
N MET A 177 12.10 4.79 -2.90
CA MET A 177 11.97 4.42 -1.49
C MET A 177 13.19 3.62 -1.00
N VAL A 178 13.60 2.58 -1.74
CA VAL A 178 14.82 1.80 -1.42
C VAL A 178 16.04 2.72 -1.38
N TYR A 179 16.22 3.58 -2.38
CA TYR A 179 17.33 4.54 -2.37
C TYR A 179 17.28 5.50 -1.19
N SER A 180 16.10 5.99 -0.81
CA SER A 180 15.93 6.84 0.35
C SER A 180 16.35 6.13 1.64
N ILE A 181 15.87 4.90 1.85
CA ILE A 181 16.19 4.10 3.05
C ILE A 181 17.69 3.78 3.12
N MET A 182 18.33 3.51 1.98
CA MET A 182 19.77 3.27 1.89
C MET A 182 20.64 4.54 1.97
N GLY A 183 20.07 5.70 2.29
CA GLY A 183 20.80 6.99 2.36
C GLY A 183 21.21 7.58 1.00
N LYS A 184 20.81 6.97 -0.13
CA LYS A 184 21.09 7.43 -1.50
C LYS A 184 20.07 8.50 -1.94
N ARG A 185 19.92 9.54 -1.13
CA ARG A 185 18.88 10.59 -1.26
C ARG A 185 18.83 11.25 -2.65
N ASN A 186 19.98 11.58 -3.23
CA ASN A 186 20.04 12.21 -4.56
C ASN A 186 19.47 11.31 -5.67
N LYS A 187 19.70 9.98 -5.59
CA LYS A 187 19.12 9.03 -6.56
C LYS A 187 17.59 8.99 -6.44
N ALA A 188 17.06 9.00 -5.22
CA ALA A 188 15.62 9.05 -4.99
C ALA A 188 15.00 10.36 -5.51
N ILE A 189 15.61 11.50 -5.22
CA ILE A 189 15.20 12.82 -5.73
C ILE A 189 15.13 12.82 -7.26
N ASN A 190 16.16 12.32 -7.94
CA ASN A 190 16.23 12.31 -9.39
C ASN A 190 15.10 11.47 -10.01
N ILE A 191 14.73 10.34 -9.41
CA ILE A 191 13.58 9.54 -9.84
C ILE A 191 12.29 10.36 -9.74
N TYR A 192 12.03 11.00 -8.60
CA TYR A 192 10.81 11.80 -8.43
C TYR A 192 10.74 13.00 -9.36
N ARG A 193 11.86 13.71 -9.55
CA ARG A 193 11.94 14.82 -10.52
C ARG A 193 11.64 14.31 -11.93
N HIS A 194 12.22 13.19 -12.35
CA HIS A 194 11.91 12.59 -13.65
C HIS A 194 10.43 12.23 -13.79
N LEU A 195 9.84 11.55 -12.81
CA LEU A 195 8.42 11.19 -12.82
C LEU A 195 7.50 12.43 -12.91
N LEU A 196 7.84 13.50 -12.20
CA LEU A 196 7.07 14.74 -12.16
C LEU A 196 7.13 15.56 -13.46
N ARG A 197 8.00 15.22 -14.42
CA ARG A 197 8.01 15.85 -15.75
C ARG A 197 6.75 15.53 -16.56
N THR A 198 6.16 14.36 -16.33
CA THR A 198 4.99 13.89 -17.10
C THR A 198 3.81 13.50 -16.20
N ARG A 199 4.05 13.21 -14.92
CA ARG A 199 3.02 12.72 -14.00
C ARG A 199 2.86 13.67 -12.81
N HIS A 200 1.86 14.55 -12.87
CA HIS A 200 1.55 15.51 -11.81
C HIS A 200 0.67 14.92 -10.69
N LYS A 201 1.11 13.83 -10.07
CA LYS A 201 0.35 13.18 -8.99
C LYS A 201 0.77 13.71 -7.62
N SER A 202 -0.22 14.02 -6.77
CA SER A 202 -0.06 14.49 -5.39
C SER A 202 0.98 13.69 -4.58
N VAL A 203 0.92 12.37 -4.67
CA VAL A 203 1.82 11.47 -3.94
C VAL A 203 3.30 11.69 -4.28
N LEU A 204 3.62 12.03 -5.54
CA LEU A 204 5.01 12.24 -5.98
C LEU A 204 5.57 13.54 -5.41
N TYR A 205 4.77 14.60 -5.39
CA TYR A 205 5.16 15.86 -4.75
C TYR A 205 5.37 15.69 -3.24
N LYS A 206 4.46 14.95 -2.58
CA LYS A 206 4.55 14.66 -1.13
C LYS A 206 5.77 13.79 -0.79
N GLU A 207 6.08 12.77 -1.58
CA GLU A 207 7.27 11.94 -1.34
C GLU A 207 8.55 12.72 -1.59
N LEU A 208 8.61 13.54 -2.64
CA LEU A 208 9.75 14.42 -2.91
C LEU A 208 9.94 15.48 -1.81
N SER A 209 8.87 16.02 -1.21
CA SER A 209 8.99 17.02 -0.15
C SER A 209 9.69 16.49 1.11
N VAL A 210 9.55 15.19 1.40
CA VAL A 210 10.28 14.52 2.49
C VAL A 210 11.78 14.40 2.17
N LEU A 211 12.12 14.33 0.87
CA LEU A 211 13.48 14.15 0.36
C LEU A 211 14.24 15.44 0.07
N VAL A 212 13.66 16.62 0.17
CA VAL A 212 14.41 17.87 0.03
C VAL A 212 14.77 18.43 1.41
N VAL A 213 15.88 19.16 1.52
CA VAL A 213 16.33 19.75 2.80
C VAL A 213 15.76 21.15 2.97
N GLU A 214 15.84 21.96 1.91
CA GLU A 214 15.43 23.36 1.89
C GLU A 214 13.95 23.55 2.21
N GLN A 215 13.68 24.30 3.28
CA GLN A 215 12.33 24.57 3.75
C GLN A 215 11.42 25.25 2.71
N PRO A 216 11.89 26.25 1.93
CA PRO A 216 11.06 26.86 0.89
C PRO A 216 10.61 25.85 -0.17
N LEU A 217 11.49 24.93 -0.57
CA LEU A 217 11.16 23.90 -1.54
C LEU A 217 10.20 22.84 -0.96
N LYS A 218 10.32 22.49 0.33
CA LYS A 218 9.34 21.63 1.01
C LYS A 218 7.93 22.22 0.96
N ILE A 219 7.81 23.50 1.30
CA ILE A 219 6.56 24.26 1.24
C ILE A 219 6.01 24.22 -0.19
N ALA A 220 6.85 24.53 -1.17
CA ALA A 220 6.45 24.55 -2.57
C ALA A 220 5.94 23.19 -3.08
N LEU A 221 6.62 22.10 -2.69
CA LEU A 221 6.20 20.74 -3.05
C LEU A 221 4.90 20.34 -2.34
N LEU A 222 4.73 20.69 -1.06
CA LEU A 222 3.50 20.39 -0.32
C LEU A 222 2.29 21.14 -0.86
N THR A 223 2.42 22.41 -1.25
CA THR A 223 1.31 23.15 -1.90
C THR A 223 0.90 22.48 -3.20
N ARG A 224 1.86 22.02 -4.03
CA ARG A 224 1.57 21.22 -5.23
C ARG A 224 0.93 19.88 -4.92
N ALA A 225 1.34 19.21 -3.86
CA ALA A 225 0.74 17.96 -3.42
C ALA A 225 -0.74 18.16 -3.01
N ILE A 226 -1.05 19.26 -2.30
CA ILE A 226 -2.42 19.60 -1.89
C ILE A 226 -3.28 19.98 -3.10
N ALA A 227 -2.77 20.85 -3.97
CA ALA A 227 -3.49 21.34 -5.15
C ALA A 227 -3.86 20.22 -6.15
N THR A 228 -3.01 19.20 -6.29
CA THR A 228 -3.23 18.09 -7.23
C THR A 228 -3.99 16.90 -6.64
N GLN A 229 -4.19 16.87 -5.32
CA GLN A 229 -5.04 15.87 -4.69
C GLN A 229 -6.50 16.24 -4.89
N ARG A 230 -7.36 15.37 -5.41
CA ARG A 230 -8.79 15.69 -5.64
C ARG A 230 -9.65 15.45 -4.40
N ASP A 231 -9.32 14.43 -3.62
CA ASP A 231 -10.12 14.02 -2.46
C ASP A 231 -9.61 14.72 -1.19
N GLU A 232 -10.47 15.55 -0.59
CA GLU A 232 -10.14 16.34 0.59
C GLU A 232 -9.70 15.47 1.78
N LYS A 233 -10.18 14.21 1.89
CA LYS A 233 -9.77 13.30 2.96
C LYS A 233 -8.26 13.04 2.98
N PHE A 234 -7.63 13.07 1.80
CA PHE A 234 -6.18 12.86 1.67
C PHE A 234 -5.39 14.17 1.76
N ARG A 235 -6.02 15.35 1.70
CA ARG A 235 -5.36 16.65 1.86
C ARG A 235 -5.08 17.00 3.31
N GLN A 236 -5.93 16.57 4.25
CA GLN A 236 -5.92 16.98 5.66
C GLN A 236 -4.52 16.93 6.30
N ARG A 237 -3.82 15.79 6.20
CA ARG A 237 -2.47 15.64 6.79
C ARG A 237 -1.46 16.58 6.14
N MET A 238 -1.52 16.75 4.82
CA MET A 238 -0.60 17.65 4.10
C MET A 238 -0.88 19.12 4.44
N ARG A 239 -2.16 19.52 4.57
CA ARG A 239 -2.54 20.87 5.02
C ARG A 239 -2.03 21.17 6.42
N PHE A 240 -2.17 20.22 7.35
CA PHE A 240 -1.64 20.39 8.70
C PHE A 240 -0.11 20.51 8.71
N GLN A 241 0.59 19.69 7.92
CA GLN A 241 2.04 19.81 7.76
C GLN A 241 2.44 21.17 7.19
N LEU A 242 1.75 21.62 6.13
CA LEU A 242 2.00 22.93 5.53
C LEU A 242 1.72 24.08 6.52
N ALA A 243 0.62 24.02 7.27
CA ALA A 243 0.29 25.01 8.28
C ALA A 243 1.41 25.16 9.33
N ASN A 244 1.95 24.04 9.83
CA ASN A 244 3.08 24.06 10.76
C ASN A 244 4.33 24.70 10.13
N MET A 245 4.63 24.38 8.87
CA MET A 245 5.79 24.97 8.17
C MET A 245 5.65 26.49 7.95
N LEU A 246 4.42 26.97 7.78
CA LEU A 246 4.10 28.38 7.55
C LEU A 246 3.92 29.17 8.86
N PHE A 247 3.76 28.50 10.00
CA PHE A 247 3.42 29.14 11.28
C PHE A 247 4.37 30.29 11.66
N ASN A 248 5.68 30.13 11.44
CA ASN A 248 6.66 31.14 11.83
C ASN A 248 6.90 32.22 10.77
N THR A 249 6.57 31.95 9.50
CA THR A 249 7.00 32.80 8.36
C THR A 249 5.84 33.42 7.59
N HIS A 250 4.65 32.80 7.63
CA HIS A 250 3.52 33.07 6.74
C HIS A 250 2.20 32.80 7.49
N LYS A 251 2.00 33.42 8.66
CA LYS A 251 0.88 33.16 9.58
C LYS A 251 -0.52 33.21 8.93
N PRO A 252 -0.86 34.18 8.06
CA PRO A 252 -2.18 34.21 7.41
C PRO A 252 -2.48 32.94 6.58
N TYR A 253 -1.48 32.44 5.87
CA TYR A 253 -1.58 31.20 5.10
C TYR A 253 -1.59 29.96 5.98
N ALA A 254 -0.80 29.97 7.07
CA ALA A 254 -0.86 28.91 8.09
C ALA A 254 -2.28 28.78 8.67
N LYS A 255 -2.92 29.90 8.98
CA LYS A 255 -4.30 29.96 9.48
C LYS A 255 -5.29 29.39 8.47
N TYR A 256 -5.17 29.79 7.21
CA TYR A 256 -6.02 29.25 6.13
C TYR A 256 -5.92 27.72 6.04
N GLU A 257 -4.71 27.17 6.06
CA GLU A 257 -4.51 25.72 5.93
C GLU A 257 -5.05 24.93 7.12
N ILE A 258 -4.85 25.42 8.36
CA ILE A 258 -5.36 24.74 9.55
C ILE A 258 -6.90 24.80 9.63
N GLU A 259 -7.51 25.93 9.25
CA GLU A 259 -8.98 26.08 9.21
C GLU A 259 -9.61 25.12 8.18
N LYS A 260 -9.05 25.04 6.96
CA LYS A 260 -9.50 24.07 5.94
C LYS A 260 -9.31 22.63 6.41
N CYS A 261 -8.18 22.32 7.06
CA CYS A 261 -7.91 21.00 7.60
C CYS A 261 -8.94 20.60 8.67
N ILE A 262 -9.20 21.47 9.65
CA ILE A 262 -10.17 21.22 10.73
C ILE A 262 -11.59 21.08 10.15
N SER A 263 -11.98 21.95 9.22
CA SER A 263 -13.29 21.87 8.57
C SER A 263 -13.47 20.53 7.83
N ALA A 264 -12.48 20.12 7.04
CA ALA A 264 -12.51 18.83 6.34
C ALA A 264 -12.57 17.63 7.30
N ARG A 265 -11.87 17.70 8.45
CA ARG A 265 -11.93 16.64 9.48
C ARG A 265 -13.28 16.55 10.15
N LYS A 266 -13.90 17.68 10.48
CA LYS A 266 -15.26 17.74 11.03
C LYS A 266 -16.27 17.13 10.07
N ALA A 267 -16.21 17.51 8.79
CA ALA A 267 -17.08 16.95 7.75
C ALA A 267 -16.91 15.43 7.60
N ALA A 268 -15.68 14.92 7.73
CA ALA A 268 -15.37 13.50 7.68
C ALA A 268 -15.63 12.75 9.01
N LYS A 269 -16.12 13.43 10.05
CA LYS A 269 -16.31 12.89 11.41
C LYS A 269 -15.02 12.30 12.01
N TYR A 270 -13.86 12.88 11.66
CA TYR A 270 -12.57 12.52 12.24
C TYR A 270 -12.26 13.38 13.46
N ALA A 271 -11.61 12.78 14.46
CA ALA A 271 -11.13 13.50 15.64
C ALA A 271 -10.16 14.63 15.26
N ILE A 272 -10.31 15.78 15.91
CA ILE A 272 -9.34 16.88 15.81
C ILE A 272 -8.31 16.65 16.91
N THR A 273 -7.03 16.55 16.54
CA THR A 273 -5.98 16.29 17.52
C THR A 273 -5.67 17.54 18.35
N TRP A 274 -5.08 17.35 19.53
CA TRP A 274 -4.66 18.46 20.38
C TRP A 274 -3.66 19.38 19.67
N GLU A 275 -2.73 18.85 18.86
CA GLU A 275 -1.76 19.66 18.13
C GLU A 275 -2.44 20.57 17.09
N MET A 276 -3.50 20.09 16.44
CA MET A 276 -4.29 20.89 15.50
C MET A 276 -5.04 22.02 16.22
N GLN A 277 -5.63 21.72 17.38
CA GLN A 277 -6.30 22.72 18.21
C GLN A 277 -5.32 23.76 18.72
N ASN A 278 -4.16 23.33 19.21
CA ASN A 278 -3.11 24.21 19.70
C ASN A 278 -2.62 25.16 18.60
N LEU A 279 -2.30 24.65 17.40
CA LEU A 279 -1.91 25.48 16.27
C LEU A 279 -3.01 26.48 15.88
N SER A 280 -4.26 26.04 15.85
CA SER A 280 -5.41 26.92 15.56
C SER A 280 -5.56 28.02 16.61
N ASN A 281 -5.37 27.70 17.89
CA ASN A 281 -5.44 28.66 18.99
C ASN A 281 -4.31 29.69 18.92
N CYS A 282 -3.08 29.27 18.62
CA CYS A 282 -1.94 30.17 18.41
C CYS A 282 -2.14 31.15 17.25
N LEU A 283 -3.05 30.85 16.32
CA LEU A 283 -3.38 31.67 15.16
C LEU A 283 -4.73 32.41 15.32
N LYS A 284 -5.35 32.38 16.51
CA LYS A 284 -6.69 32.94 16.73
C LYS A 284 -6.78 34.42 16.31
N GLU A 285 -5.81 35.22 16.74
CA GLU A 285 -5.76 36.67 16.48
C GLU A 285 -5.16 37.05 15.11
N VAL A 286 -4.70 36.08 14.32
CA VAL A 286 -4.14 36.32 12.98
C VAL A 286 -5.28 36.46 11.98
N SER A 287 -5.26 37.45 11.08
CA SER A 287 -6.21 37.47 9.96
C SER A 287 -5.90 36.35 8.97
N THR A 288 -6.89 35.52 8.63
CA THR A 288 -6.74 34.46 7.62
C THR A 288 -6.48 35.06 6.25
N ALA A 289 -5.58 34.46 5.47
CA ALA A 289 -5.39 34.86 4.07
C ALA A 289 -6.70 34.74 3.27
N SER A 290 -6.96 35.69 2.37
CA SER A 290 -8.12 35.58 1.47
C SER A 290 -7.94 34.42 0.48
N GLU A 291 -9.03 33.93 -0.11
CA GLU A 291 -8.96 32.90 -1.17
C GLU A 291 -8.11 33.36 -2.37
N ILE A 292 -8.14 34.66 -2.70
CA ILE A 292 -7.36 35.24 -3.80
C ILE A 292 -5.87 35.22 -3.45
N ASP A 293 -5.50 35.69 -2.25
CA ASP A 293 -4.11 35.72 -1.80
C ASP A 293 -3.54 34.31 -1.67
N HIS A 294 -4.35 33.37 -1.16
CA HIS A 294 -3.99 31.97 -1.03
C HIS A 294 -3.72 31.32 -2.40
N ARG A 295 -4.58 31.58 -3.38
CA ARG A 295 -4.38 31.10 -4.74
C ARG A 295 -3.12 31.68 -5.38
N ALA A 296 -2.87 32.98 -5.20
CA ALA A 296 -1.66 33.64 -5.68
C ALA A 296 -0.40 33.05 -5.03
N PHE A 297 -0.45 32.78 -3.71
CA PHE A 297 0.62 32.08 -3.00
C PHE A 297 0.89 30.70 -3.59
N TYR A 298 -0.14 29.89 -3.83
CA TYR A 298 0.00 28.57 -4.45
C TYR A 298 0.56 28.63 -5.87
N GLN A 299 0.21 29.65 -6.66
CA GLN A 299 0.78 29.87 -7.99
C GLN A 299 2.27 30.24 -7.92
N ALA A 300 2.67 31.13 -7.01
CA ALA A 300 4.07 31.47 -6.79
C ALA A 300 4.89 30.23 -6.37
N GLN A 301 4.35 29.42 -5.46
CA GLN A 301 4.96 28.15 -5.07
C GLN A 301 5.07 27.15 -6.23
N ALA A 302 4.10 27.13 -7.16
CA ALA A 302 4.16 26.26 -8.32
C ALA A 302 5.35 26.57 -9.24
N ALA A 303 5.66 27.86 -9.46
CA ALA A 303 6.80 28.27 -10.26
C ALA A 303 8.14 27.76 -9.69
N ILE A 304 8.28 27.74 -8.35
CA ILE A 304 9.47 27.18 -7.67
C ILE A 304 9.61 25.69 -7.99
N VAL A 305 8.51 24.92 -7.89
CA VAL A 305 8.52 23.48 -8.19
C VAL A 305 8.81 23.22 -9.66
N GLU A 306 8.25 23.99 -10.57
CA GLU A 306 8.49 23.83 -12.01
C GLU A 306 9.96 24.07 -12.36
N LYS A 307 10.58 25.12 -11.82
CA LYS A 307 12.01 25.38 -11.97
C LYS A 307 12.83 24.20 -11.43
N TYR A 308 12.50 23.72 -10.22
CA TYR A 308 13.20 22.60 -9.61
C TYR A 308 13.07 21.29 -10.40
N VAL A 309 11.88 20.97 -10.90
CA VAL A 309 11.66 19.74 -11.69
C VAL A 309 12.36 19.81 -13.04
N LYS A 310 12.43 20.99 -13.67
CA LYS A 310 13.08 21.18 -14.99
C LYS A 310 14.60 21.28 -14.93
N ALA A 311 15.19 21.71 -13.81
CA ALA A 311 16.63 21.95 -13.66
C ALA A 311 17.51 20.67 -13.59
N ILE A 312 17.23 19.63 -14.38
CA ILE A 312 18.10 18.45 -14.49
C ILE A 312 18.92 18.58 -15.77
N ASP A 313 20.23 18.75 -15.58
CA ASP A 313 21.23 18.42 -16.59
C ASP A 313 21.19 16.92 -16.85
N ILE A 314 21.17 16.57 -18.13
CA ILE A 314 21.39 15.23 -18.62
C ILE A 314 22.76 14.79 -18.09
N LEU A 315 22.77 13.87 -17.13
CA LEU A 315 23.94 13.09 -16.74
C LEU A 315 23.62 11.61 -16.95
#